data_AF-A0A0G4N9P5-F1
#
_entry.id   AF-A0A0G4N9P5-F1
#
_cell.length_a   1.000
_cell.length_b   1.000
_cell.length_c   1.000
_cell.angle_alpha   90.00
_cell.angle_beta   90.00
_cell.angle_gamma   90.00
#
_symmetry.space_group_name_H-M   'P 1'
#
loop_
_entity.id
_entity.type
_entity.pdbx_description
1 polymer ?
#
loop_
_entity_poly.entity_id
_entity_poly.type
_entity_poly.pdbx_seq_one_letter_code
_entity_poly.pdbx_strand_id
1 'polypeptide(L)'
;MGMSTVASRPEEDPQLKQQRLARSRREAEETKVLEDEEDDEIQAILSSEIEPTLVIDDFIAHTNAVPSAQETIPSQVEAVYRDINSMIDTLGLNARSLSAFIQGHRQNYKEGGRDKEDLEDADDWVLCELDELGEVIERDLTQDLEDSRVRDVEEKLEACQDLSKEMSRLRTKQGDLKKLIMIKVDPDQAEVSRSMPLSAEQASQQSELRRQYATFSKHLAEAEEALTLLKTKLASLNSASGKGGQKVPTVEAVLRTINKMTSMVEKRSGDIDVLENQMRKFRFASANSREGSPLTTPQKNNRSVMFSPDHLRSESP
;
A
#
# COMPACT_ATOMS: atom_id res chain seq x y z
N MET A 1 -93.07 -81.96 45.19
CA MET A 1 -92.90 -81.09 46.39
C MET A 1 -91.55 -81.40 47.01
N GLY A 2 -90.69 -80.40 47.14
CA GLY A 2 -89.36 -80.51 47.76
C GLY A 2 -88.65 -79.16 47.63
N MET A 3 -88.28 -78.57 48.77
CA MET A 3 -88.22 -77.12 49.02
C MET A 3 -86.95 -76.44 48.51
N SER A 4 -87.14 -75.20 48.06
CA SER A 4 -86.11 -74.18 47.84
C SER A 4 -85.49 -73.78 49.18
N THR A 5 -84.16 -73.81 49.27
CA THR A 5 -83.41 -73.15 50.35
C THR A 5 -82.41 -72.19 49.70
N VAL A 6 -82.68 -70.90 49.88
CA VAL A 6 -81.80 -69.78 49.52
C VAL A 6 -80.65 -69.78 50.53
N ALA A 7 -79.44 -70.09 50.05
CA ALA A 7 -78.22 -69.95 50.84
C ALA A 7 -77.69 -68.52 50.67
N SER A 8 -77.71 -67.78 51.78
CA SER A 8 -77.12 -66.47 52.00
C SER A 8 -75.61 -66.49 51.74
N ARG A 9 -75.13 -65.55 50.90
CA ARG A 9 -73.69 -65.31 50.67
C ARG A 9 -73.07 -64.70 51.94
N PRO A 10 -71.92 -65.20 52.42
CA PRO A 10 -71.20 -64.53 53.51
C PRO A 10 -70.57 -63.25 52.97
N GLU A 11 -70.85 -62.12 53.59
CA GLU A 11 -70.10 -60.89 53.34
C GLU A 11 -68.67 -61.09 53.87
N GLU A 12 -67.71 -61.13 52.96
CA GLU A 12 -66.28 -61.23 53.29
C GLU A 12 -65.84 -60.02 54.14
N ASP A 13 -65.21 -60.30 55.29
CA ASP A 13 -64.70 -59.29 56.22
C ASP A 13 -63.84 -58.23 55.50
N PRO A 14 -64.13 -56.93 55.71
CA PRO A 14 -63.44 -55.83 55.00
C PRO A 14 -61.93 -55.81 55.27
N GLN A 15 -61.48 -56.34 56.42
CA GLN A 15 -60.07 -56.45 56.79
C GLN A 15 -59.32 -57.51 55.97
N LEU A 16 -59.96 -58.62 55.62
CA LEU A 16 -59.35 -59.68 54.81
C LEU A 16 -59.19 -59.23 53.36
N LYS A 17 -60.15 -58.45 52.85
CA LYS A 17 -60.06 -57.77 51.55
C LYS A 17 -58.91 -56.77 51.52
N GLN A 18 -58.78 -55.93 52.57
CA GLN A 18 -57.67 -54.99 52.68
C GLN A 18 -56.30 -55.70 52.74
N GLN A 19 -56.19 -56.81 53.47
CA GLN A 19 -54.93 -57.57 53.55
C GLN A 19 -54.56 -58.20 52.20
N ARG A 20 -55.54 -58.75 51.46
CA ARG A 20 -55.31 -59.28 50.11
C ARG A 20 -54.92 -58.19 49.12
N LEU A 21 -55.55 -57.03 49.18
CA LEU A 21 -55.19 -55.85 48.37
C LEU A 21 -53.79 -55.35 48.72
N ALA A 22 -53.43 -55.29 49.99
CA ALA A 22 -52.10 -54.90 50.44
C ALA A 22 -51.02 -55.90 50.00
N ARG A 23 -51.32 -57.21 50.05
CA ARG A 23 -50.41 -58.25 49.58
C ARG A 23 -50.25 -58.23 48.06
N SER A 24 -51.35 -58.12 47.33
CA SER A 24 -51.31 -57.99 45.86
C SER A 24 -50.60 -56.72 45.42
N ARG A 25 -50.74 -55.62 46.18
CA ARG A 25 -50.02 -54.37 45.92
C ARG A 25 -48.52 -54.50 46.19
N ARG A 26 -48.13 -55.20 47.27
CA ARG A 26 -46.72 -55.51 47.55
C ARG A 26 -46.10 -56.43 46.50
N GLU A 27 -46.80 -57.49 46.11
CA GLU A 27 -46.36 -58.39 45.04
C GLU A 27 -46.27 -57.66 43.69
N ALA A 28 -47.20 -56.72 43.40
CA ALA A 28 -47.12 -55.87 42.22
C ALA A 28 -45.98 -54.84 42.28
N GLU A 29 -45.67 -54.29 43.46
CA GLU A 29 -44.53 -53.39 43.68
C GLU A 29 -43.19 -54.15 43.60
N GLU A 30 -43.11 -55.41 44.05
CA GLU A 30 -41.92 -56.28 43.96
C GLU A 30 -41.67 -56.84 42.55
N THR A 31 -42.73 -57.02 41.74
CA THR A 31 -42.64 -57.50 40.35
C THR A 31 -42.59 -56.37 39.32
N LYS A 32 -42.66 -55.11 39.76
CA LYS A 32 -42.50 -53.97 38.87
C LYS A 32 -41.07 -53.98 38.33
N VAL A 33 -40.94 -54.14 37.01
CA VAL A 33 -39.66 -54.03 36.32
C VAL A 33 -39.14 -52.61 36.58
N LEU A 34 -37.90 -52.53 37.06
CA LEU A 34 -37.22 -51.27 37.32
C LEU A 34 -36.79 -50.70 35.96
N GLU A 35 -37.63 -49.82 35.42
CA GLU A 35 -37.34 -49.05 34.21
C GLU A 35 -36.72 -47.72 34.65
N ASP A 36 -35.51 -47.44 34.18
CA ASP A 36 -34.84 -46.16 34.36
C ASP A 36 -34.78 -45.45 33.01
N GLU A 37 -35.83 -44.66 32.72
CA GLU A 37 -36.02 -44.01 31.42
C GLU A 37 -34.83 -43.09 31.07
N GLU A 38 -34.16 -42.50 32.07
CA GLU A 38 -33.00 -41.63 31.86
C GLU A 38 -31.74 -42.43 31.43
N ASP A 39 -31.51 -43.60 32.01
CA ASP A 39 -30.44 -44.54 31.63
C ASP A 39 -30.66 -45.07 30.20
N ASP A 40 -31.90 -45.45 29.88
CA ASP A 40 -32.27 -45.95 28.55
C ASP A 40 -32.04 -44.90 27.45
N GLU A 41 -32.35 -43.63 27.72
CA GLU A 41 -32.09 -42.51 26.81
C GLU A 41 -30.59 -42.27 26.60
N ILE A 42 -29.79 -42.29 27.67
CA ILE A 42 -28.34 -42.11 27.58
C ILE A 42 -27.70 -43.30 26.85
N GLN A 43 -28.11 -44.52 27.14
CA GLN A 43 -27.64 -45.71 26.44
C GLN A 43 -27.99 -45.69 24.95
N ALA A 44 -29.17 -45.16 24.58
CA ALA A 44 -29.52 -44.94 23.18
C ALA A 44 -28.54 -43.94 22.52
N ILE A 45 -28.21 -42.84 23.18
CA ILE A 45 -27.21 -41.88 22.70
C ILE A 45 -25.84 -42.55 22.59
N LEU A 46 -25.36 -43.27 23.61
CA LEU A 46 -24.06 -43.94 23.60
C LEU A 46 -23.94 -44.97 22.49
N SER A 47 -25.03 -45.66 22.15
CA SER A 47 -25.09 -46.65 21.06
C SER A 47 -25.12 -46.04 19.65
N SER A 48 -25.48 -44.75 19.52
CA SER A 48 -25.53 -44.07 18.22
C SER A 48 -24.14 -43.82 17.63
N GLU A 49 -24.05 -43.57 16.34
CA GLU A 49 -22.78 -43.23 15.69
C GLU A 49 -22.20 -41.92 16.23
N ILE A 50 -20.87 -41.85 16.32
CA ILE A 50 -20.15 -40.70 16.88
C ILE A 50 -19.94 -39.68 15.76
N GLU A 51 -20.47 -38.47 15.94
CA GLU A 51 -20.22 -37.36 15.02
C GLU A 51 -18.83 -36.77 15.29
N PRO A 52 -17.97 -36.62 14.27
CA PRO A 52 -16.64 -36.04 14.42
C PRO A 52 -16.74 -34.54 14.72
N THR A 53 -16.02 -34.07 15.74
CA THR A 53 -15.98 -32.65 16.12
C THR A 53 -14.54 -32.18 16.34
N LEU A 54 -14.26 -30.90 16.09
CA LEU A 54 -12.97 -30.26 16.42
C LEU A 54 -13.01 -29.53 17.78
N VAL A 55 -14.19 -29.42 18.38
CA VAL A 55 -14.41 -28.80 19.69
C VAL A 55 -14.76 -29.90 20.68
N ILE A 56 -14.06 -29.91 21.81
CA ILE A 56 -14.35 -30.83 22.91
C ILE A 56 -15.54 -30.31 23.71
N ASP A 57 -16.50 -31.20 24.01
CA ASP A 57 -17.60 -30.87 24.92
C ASP A 57 -17.13 -30.71 26.36
N ASP A 58 -17.90 -29.99 27.17
CA ASP A 58 -17.62 -29.80 28.59
C ASP A 58 -17.61 -31.15 29.33
N PHE A 59 -16.61 -31.33 30.21
CA PHE A 59 -16.49 -32.54 31.01
C PHE A 59 -17.65 -32.67 32.01
N ILE A 60 -18.42 -33.74 31.89
CA ILE A 60 -19.54 -34.04 32.76
C ILE A 60 -19.02 -34.77 34.00
N ALA A 61 -18.86 -34.04 35.10
CA ALA A 61 -18.54 -34.65 36.38
C ALA A 61 -19.79 -35.29 36.99
N HIS A 62 -19.69 -36.57 37.40
CA HIS A 62 -20.75 -37.20 38.18
C HIS A 62 -20.96 -36.41 39.48
N THR A 63 -22.17 -35.91 39.67
CA THR A 63 -22.60 -35.34 40.94
C THR A 63 -23.44 -36.39 41.64
N ASN A 64 -23.14 -36.69 42.91
CA ASN A 64 -23.84 -37.72 43.71
C ASN A 64 -25.28 -37.31 44.06
N ALA A 65 -26.06 -36.93 43.05
CA ALA A 65 -27.44 -36.47 43.15
C ALA A 65 -28.41 -37.65 43.11
N VAL A 66 -28.07 -38.76 43.78
CA VAL A 66 -29.00 -39.88 43.93
C VAL A 66 -30.12 -39.44 44.89
N PRO A 67 -31.39 -39.61 44.53
CA PRO A 67 -32.51 -39.38 45.45
C PRO A 67 -32.30 -40.20 46.73
N SER A 68 -32.61 -39.62 47.91
CA SER A 68 -32.38 -40.33 49.18
C SER A 68 -33.10 -41.69 49.19
N ALA A 69 -32.34 -42.77 49.27
CA ALA A 69 -32.88 -44.13 49.37
C ALA A 69 -33.83 -44.22 50.59
N GLN A 70 -34.98 -44.88 50.42
CA GLN A 70 -35.85 -45.17 51.55
C GLN A 70 -35.15 -46.16 52.51
N GLU A 71 -35.59 -46.25 53.77
CA GLU A 71 -34.94 -47.07 54.81
C GLU A 71 -34.94 -48.61 54.52
N THR A 72 -35.60 -49.06 53.46
CA THR A 72 -35.70 -50.48 53.10
C THR A 72 -34.49 -50.96 52.29
N ILE A 73 -33.96 -52.14 52.62
CA ILE A 73 -32.80 -52.76 51.93
C ILE A 73 -32.95 -52.80 50.39
N PRO A 74 -34.10 -53.17 49.79
CA PRO A 74 -34.26 -53.16 48.34
C PRO A 74 -34.12 -51.76 47.71
N SER A 75 -34.61 -50.72 48.40
CA SER A 75 -34.47 -49.34 47.93
C SER A 75 -33.02 -48.85 47.99
N GLN A 76 -32.25 -49.31 48.98
CA GLN A 76 -30.81 -49.02 49.06
C GLN A 76 -30.03 -49.73 47.93
N VAL A 77 -30.39 -50.98 47.61
CA VAL A 77 -29.77 -51.72 46.50
C VAL A 77 -30.11 -51.08 45.14
N GLU A 78 -31.35 -50.64 44.94
CA GLU A 78 -31.76 -49.91 43.75
C GLU A 78 -31.01 -48.57 43.61
N ALA A 79 -30.89 -47.80 44.69
CA ALA A 79 -30.16 -46.54 44.67
C ALA A 79 -28.68 -46.74 44.28
N VAL A 80 -28.03 -47.80 44.78
CA VAL A 80 -26.65 -48.13 44.39
C VAL A 80 -26.57 -48.58 42.92
N TYR A 81 -27.56 -49.34 42.43
CA TYR A 81 -27.60 -49.75 41.03
C TYR A 81 -27.71 -48.53 40.09
N ARG A 82 -28.64 -47.60 40.39
CA ARG A 82 -28.80 -46.35 39.63
C ARG A 82 -27.57 -45.44 39.71
N ASP A 83 -26.93 -45.35 40.89
CA ASP A 83 -25.69 -44.58 41.07
C ASP A 83 -24.54 -45.13 40.22
N ILE A 84 -24.35 -46.46 40.21
CA ILE A 84 -23.32 -47.12 39.40
C ILE A 84 -23.60 -46.93 37.91
N ASN A 85 -24.84 -47.09 37.48
CA ASN A 85 -25.22 -46.90 36.09
C ASN A 85 -25.04 -45.44 35.65
N SER A 86 -25.47 -44.47 36.47
CA SER A 86 -25.22 -43.05 36.22
C SER A 86 -23.72 -42.71 36.14
N MET A 87 -22.87 -43.31 36.98
CA MET A 87 -21.42 -43.17 36.88
C MET A 87 -20.86 -43.77 35.57
N ILE A 88 -21.39 -44.91 35.12
CA ILE A 88 -20.98 -45.54 33.85
C ILE A 88 -21.43 -44.69 32.67
N ASP A 89 -22.64 -44.16 32.71
CA ASP A 89 -23.22 -43.30 31.70
C ASP A 89 -22.46 -41.98 31.56
N THR A 90 -22.19 -41.30 32.68
CA THR A 90 -21.37 -40.08 32.69
C THR A 90 -19.96 -40.34 32.15
N LEU A 91 -19.33 -41.47 32.50
CA LEU A 91 -18.06 -41.87 31.91
C LEU A 91 -18.19 -42.15 30.41
N GLY A 92 -19.25 -42.83 29.99
CA GLY A 92 -19.55 -43.14 28.60
C GLY A 92 -19.70 -41.88 27.76
N LEU A 93 -20.44 -40.89 28.26
CA LEU A 93 -20.65 -39.60 27.59
C LEU A 93 -19.32 -38.85 27.42
N ASN A 94 -18.52 -38.77 28.49
CA ASN A 94 -17.18 -38.16 28.41
C ASN A 94 -16.25 -38.90 27.43
N ALA A 95 -16.27 -40.23 27.43
CA ALA A 95 -15.47 -41.05 26.52
C ALA A 95 -15.93 -40.88 25.06
N ARG A 96 -17.24 -40.72 24.84
CA ARG A 96 -17.82 -40.42 23.53
C ARG A 96 -17.39 -39.05 23.03
N SER A 97 -17.47 -38.00 23.85
CA SER A 97 -17.00 -36.65 23.47
C SER A 97 -15.50 -36.62 23.17
N LEU A 98 -14.68 -37.35 23.92
CA LEU A 98 -13.25 -37.52 23.59
C LEU A 98 -13.03 -38.28 22.28
N SER A 99 -13.82 -39.32 22.03
CA SER A 99 -13.73 -40.10 20.80
C SER A 99 -14.13 -39.28 19.57
N ALA A 100 -15.19 -38.47 19.68
CA ALA A 100 -15.63 -37.51 18.68
C ALA A 100 -14.52 -36.51 18.33
N PHE A 101 -13.87 -35.96 19.36
CA PHE A 101 -12.75 -35.03 19.22
C PHE A 101 -11.53 -35.65 18.52
N ILE A 102 -11.13 -36.86 18.94
CA ILE A 102 -10.02 -37.59 18.31
C ILE A 102 -10.35 -37.93 16.86
N GLN A 103 -11.61 -38.31 16.58
CA GLN A 103 -12.04 -38.66 15.23
C GLN A 103 -12.09 -37.44 14.33
N GLY A 104 -12.57 -36.28 14.80
CA GLY A 104 -12.53 -35.03 14.06
C GLY A 104 -11.11 -34.64 13.67
N HIS A 105 -10.17 -34.67 14.62
CA HIS A 105 -8.77 -34.39 14.32
C HIS A 105 -8.11 -35.44 13.40
N ARG A 106 -8.55 -36.69 13.41
CA ARG A 106 -8.02 -37.71 12.47
C ARG A 106 -8.60 -37.62 11.07
N GLN A 107 -9.86 -37.23 10.93
CA GLN A 107 -10.54 -37.17 9.64
C GLN A 107 -10.24 -35.87 8.89
N ASN A 108 -10.10 -34.76 9.61
CA ASN A 108 -9.71 -33.47 9.05
C ASN A 108 -8.19 -33.36 8.80
N TYR A 109 -7.43 -34.42 9.13
CA TYR A 109 -6.00 -34.48 8.81
C TYR A 109 -5.79 -34.54 7.29
N LYS A 110 -5.03 -33.59 6.76
CA LYS A 110 -4.65 -33.52 5.35
C LYS A 110 -3.32 -34.24 5.17
N GLU A 111 -3.33 -35.36 4.46
CA GLU A 111 -2.11 -36.13 4.19
C GLU A 111 -1.14 -35.29 3.33
N GLY A 112 0.02 -34.97 3.91
CA GLY A 112 1.02 -34.07 3.30
C GLY A 112 1.10 -32.68 3.93
N GLY A 113 0.30 -32.42 4.97
CA GLY A 113 0.30 -31.15 5.71
C GLY A 113 -0.43 -30.02 5.02
N ARG A 114 -0.42 -28.85 5.66
CA ARG A 114 -1.01 -27.62 5.12
C ARG A 114 0.05 -26.73 4.52
N ASP A 115 -0.28 -26.12 3.39
CA ASP A 115 0.56 -25.13 2.76
C ASP A 115 0.21 -23.72 3.27
N LYS A 116 1.04 -22.74 2.89
CA LYS A 116 0.84 -21.31 3.26
C LYS A 116 -0.54 -20.77 2.90
N GLU A 117 -1.14 -21.27 1.81
CA GLU A 117 -2.47 -20.88 1.33
C GLU A 117 -3.60 -21.43 2.21
N ASP A 118 -3.35 -22.54 2.91
CA ASP A 118 -4.31 -23.18 3.82
C ASP A 118 -4.29 -22.56 5.24
N LEU A 119 -3.44 -21.55 5.48
CA LEU A 119 -3.32 -20.85 6.78
C LEU A 119 -4.39 -19.77 7.01
N GLU A 120 -5.25 -19.50 6.03
CA GLU A 120 -6.25 -18.42 6.12
C GLU A 120 -7.39 -18.76 7.09
N ASP A 121 -7.85 -20.01 7.10
CA ASP A 121 -8.99 -20.47 7.90
C ASP A 121 -8.53 -21.28 9.13
N ALA A 122 -8.62 -20.66 10.32
CA ALA A 122 -8.20 -21.27 11.59
C ALA A 122 -9.12 -22.40 12.08
N ASP A 123 -10.38 -22.40 11.67
CA ASP A 123 -11.40 -23.33 12.15
C ASP A 123 -11.15 -24.77 11.68
N ASP A 124 -10.40 -24.94 10.60
CA ASP A 124 -10.08 -26.26 10.07
C ASP A 124 -8.87 -26.89 10.76
N TRP A 125 -8.12 -26.15 11.57
CA TRP A 125 -6.80 -26.56 12.06
C TRP A 125 -6.86 -27.79 12.96
N VAL A 126 -5.94 -28.72 12.72
CA VAL A 126 -5.91 -30.01 13.41
C VAL A 126 -4.65 -30.15 14.27
N LEU A 127 -4.80 -30.68 15.48
CA LEU A 127 -3.69 -30.87 16.42
C LEU A 127 -2.61 -31.84 15.91
N CYS A 128 -2.99 -32.83 15.10
CA CYS A 128 -2.05 -33.77 14.49
C CYS A 128 -1.09 -33.12 13.48
N GLU A 129 -1.41 -31.92 12.98
CA GLU A 129 -0.62 -31.19 11.99
C GLU A 129 0.29 -30.14 12.65
N LEU A 130 0.34 -30.07 13.98
CA LEU A 130 1.05 -29.01 14.70
C LEU A 130 2.54 -28.92 14.35
N ASP A 131 3.21 -30.08 14.22
CA ASP A 131 4.63 -30.13 13.89
C ASP A 131 4.88 -29.64 12.45
N GLU A 132 4.06 -30.09 11.50
CA GLU A 132 4.12 -29.69 10.09
C GLU A 132 3.78 -28.19 9.92
N LEU A 133 2.76 -27.71 10.64
CA LEU A 133 2.38 -26.30 10.69
C LEU A 133 3.50 -25.43 11.28
N GLY A 134 4.20 -25.94 12.30
CA GLY A 134 5.39 -25.31 12.87
C GLY A 134 6.49 -25.12 11.83
N GLU A 135 6.79 -26.16 11.04
CA GLU A 135 7.79 -26.08 9.96
C GLU A 135 7.41 -25.04 8.88
N VAL A 136 6.14 -25.00 8.48
CA VAL A 136 5.64 -24.04 7.47
C VAL A 136 5.75 -22.60 7.98
N ILE A 137 5.43 -22.35 9.24
CA ILE A 137 5.54 -21.02 9.86
C ILE A 137 7.02 -20.61 10.01
N GLU A 138 7.84 -21.48 10.60
CA GLU A 138 9.23 -21.16 10.91
C GLU A 138 10.10 -21.05 9.67
N ARG A 139 9.90 -21.91 8.68
CA ARG A 139 10.78 -22.00 7.53
C ARG A 139 10.26 -21.18 6.36
N ASP A 140 9.04 -21.46 5.92
CA ASP A 140 8.55 -20.92 4.66
C ASP A 140 7.98 -19.51 4.86
N LEU A 141 7.10 -19.31 5.84
CA LEU A 141 6.49 -18.00 6.10
C LEU A 141 7.52 -16.98 6.62
N THR A 142 8.38 -17.39 7.54
CA THR A 142 9.41 -16.49 8.09
C THR A 142 10.42 -16.08 7.02
N GLN A 143 10.85 -17.02 6.16
CA GLN A 143 11.75 -16.69 5.06
C GLN A 143 11.08 -15.75 4.05
N ASP A 144 9.84 -16.03 3.65
CA ASP A 144 9.09 -15.18 2.73
C ASP A 144 8.87 -13.77 3.29
N LEU A 145 8.63 -13.65 4.60
CA LEU A 145 8.50 -12.36 5.27
C LEU A 145 9.85 -11.62 5.31
N GLU A 146 10.95 -12.30 5.56
CA GLU A 146 12.30 -11.72 5.58
C GLU A 146 12.78 -11.28 4.18
N ASP A 147 12.37 -12.01 3.14
CA ASP A 147 12.64 -11.72 1.74
C ASP A 147 11.73 -10.58 1.23
N SER A 148 10.46 -10.58 1.63
CA SER A 148 9.49 -9.52 1.29
C SER A 148 9.68 -8.26 2.13
N ARG A 149 10.47 -8.32 3.20
CA ARG A 149 10.75 -7.16 4.03
C ARG A 149 11.44 -6.09 3.19
N VAL A 150 10.78 -4.95 3.02
CA VAL A 150 11.35 -3.79 2.36
C VAL A 150 12.50 -3.26 3.22
N ARG A 151 13.73 -3.61 2.83
CA ARG A 151 14.96 -3.07 3.42
C ARG A 151 15.27 -1.71 2.79
N ASP A 152 15.93 -0.86 3.56
CA ASP A 152 16.49 0.40 3.10
C ASP A 152 15.45 1.33 2.43
N VAL A 153 14.32 1.54 3.11
CA VAL A 153 13.18 2.34 2.62
C VAL A 153 13.62 3.74 2.15
N GLU A 154 14.54 4.39 2.87
CA GLU A 154 15.05 5.71 2.51
C GLU A 154 15.82 5.70 1.18
N GLU A 155 16.70 4.71 0.98
CA GLU A 155 17.46 4.55 -0.27
C GLU A 155 16.52 4.22 -1.43
N LYS A 156 15.52 3.36 -1.22
CA LYS A 156 14.51 3.06 -2.24
C LYS A 156 13.67 4.29 -2.58
N LEU A 157 13.36 5.14 -1.60
CA LEU A 157 12.63 6.38 -1.81
C LEU A 157 13.47 7.37 -2.61
N GLU A 158 14.75 7.54 -2.27
CA GLU A 158 15.69 8.36 -3.03
C GLU A 158 15.82 7.86 -4.47
N ALA A 159 15.99 6.55 -4.66
CA ALA A 159 16.03 5.93 -5.99
C ALA A 159 14.74 6.17 -6.79
N CYS A 160 13.57 6.10 -6.14
CA CYS A 160 12.29 6.43 -6.79
C CYS A 160 12.21 7.90 -7.21
N GLN A 161 12.68 8.82 -6.34
CA GLN A 161 12.70 10.24 -6.66
C GLN A 161 13.65 10.54 -7.83
N ASP A 162 14.82 9.92 -7.84
CA ASP A 162 15.80 10.09 -8.90
C ASP A 162 15.33 9.49 -10.22
N LEU A 163 14.69 8.31 -10.18
CA LEU A 163 14.05 7.72 -11.34
C LEU A 163 12.94 8.62 -11.89
N SER A 164 12.14 9.26 -11.02
CA SER A 164 11.11 10.21 -11.43
C SER A 164 11.69 11.45 -12.11
N LYS A 165 12.76 12.03 -11.54
CA LYS A 165 13.51 13.14 -12.14
C LYS A 165 14.08 12.73 -13.50
N GLU A 166 14.70 11.55 -13.59
CA GLU A 166 15.26 11.04 -14.83
C GLU A 166 14.17 10.78 -15.89
N MET A 167 13.02 10.24 -15.51
CA MET A 167 11.89 10.03 -16.40
C MET A 167 11.39 11.35 -16.97
N SER A 168 11.27 12.40 -16.14
CA SER A 168 10.89 13.74 -16.59
C SER A 168 11.91 14.30 -17.60
N ARG A 169 13.22 14.13 -17.32
CA ARG A 169 14.32 14.55 -18.19
C ARG A 169 14.30 13.81 -19.53
N LEU A 170 14.05 12.50 -19.51
CA LEU A 170 13.95 11.68 -20.71
C LEU A 170 12.75 12.07 -21.58
N ARG A 171 11.60 12.38 -20.98
CA ARG A 171 10.43 12.90 -21.71
C ARG A 171 10.72 14.24 -22.38
N THR A 172 11.42 15.15 -21.72
CA THR A 172 11.85 16.42 -22.35
C THR A 172 12.79 16.17 -23.52
N LYS A 173 13.81 15.33 -23.34
CA LYS A 173 14.75 14.95 -24.42
C LYS A 173 14.04 14.29 -25.59
N GLN A 174 13.06 13.43 -25.33
CA GLN A 174 12.23 12.81 -26.38
C GLN A 174 11.43 13.89 -27.15
N GLY A 175 10.85 14.86 -26.45
CA GLY A 175 10.14 15.98 -27.07
C GLY A 175 11.05 16.81 -27.97
N ASP A 176 12.27 17.09 -27.54
CA ASP A 176 13.25 17.86 -28.31
C ASP A 176 13.78 17.09 -29.52
N LEU A 177 14.03 15.78 -29.36
CA LEU A 177 14.40 14.91 -30.46
C LEU A 177 13.29 14.87 -31.52
N LYS A 178 12.02 14.78 -31.10
CA LYS A 178 10.87 14.82 -32.01
C LYS A 178 10.81 16.13 -32.80
N LYS A 179 11.05 17.28 -32.15
CA LYS A 179 11.13 18.58 -32.84
C LYS A 179 12.27 18.62 -33.84
N LEU A 180 13.45 18.13 -33.46
CA LEU A 180 14.63 18.10 -34.33
C LEU A 180 14.40 17.21 -35.56
N ILE A 181 13.80 16.03 -35.37
CA ILE A 181 13.44 15.12 -36.45
C ILE A 181 12.42 15.79 -37.38
N MET A 182 11.38 16.44 -36.82
CA MET A 182 10.37 17.13 -37.60
C MET A 182 10.96 18.24 -38.49
N ILE A 183 11.89 19.04 -37.94
CA ILE A 183 12.62 20.07 -38.70
C ILE A 183 13.53 19.47 -39.79
N LYS A 184 14.05 18.26 -39.59
CA LYS A 184 14.93 17.57 -40.56
C LYS A 184 14.16 16.82 -41.65
N VAL A 185 12.98 16.32 -41.33
CA VAL A 185 12.12 15.56 -42.26
C VAL A 185 11.34 16.50 -43.17
N ASP A 186 10.97 17.68 -42.68
CA ASP A 186 10.21 18.68 -43.44
C ASP A 186 11.01 20.00 -43.58
N PRO A 187 11.61 20.28 -44.76
CA PRO A 187 12.39 21.49 -44.99
C PRO A 187 11.54 22.78 -44.97
N ASP A 188 10.25 22.71 -45.27
CA ASP A 188 9.34 23.87 -45.21
C ASP A 188 9.09 24.26 -43.74
N GLN A 189 8.99 23.26 -42.84
CA GLN A 189 8.91 23.49 -41.39
C GLN A 189 10.22 24.04 -40.81
N ALA A 190 11.38 23.79 -41.44
CA ALA A 190 12.65 24.37 -41.03
C ALA A 190 12.72 25.87 -41.33
N GLU A 191 12.20 26.32 -42.47
CA GLU A 191 12.11 27.74 -42.82
C GLU A 191 11.06 28.47 -41.96
N VAL A 192 9.92 27.83 -41.70
CA VAL A 192 8.91 28.33 -40.75
C VAL A 192 9.48 28.43 -39.33
N SER A 193 10.24 27.44 -38.86
CA SER A 193 10.87 27.46 -37.53
C SER A 193 11.98 28.51 -37.40
N ARG A 194 12.70 28.82 -38.49
CA ARG A 194 13.73 29.89 -38.52
C ARG A 194 13.13 31.29 -38.61
N SER A 195 11.99 31.42 -39.27
CA SER A 195 11.26 32.68 -39.39
C SER A 195 10.31 32.94 -38.21
N MET A 196 10.01 31.92 -37.41
CA MET A 196 9.23 32.05 -36.18
C MET A 196 10.01 32.89 -35.16
N PRO A 197 9.37 33.91 -34.54
CA PRO A 197 9.99 34.66 -33.47
C PRO A 197 10.39 33.70 -32.34
N LEU A 198 11.58 33.91 -31.77
CA LEU A 198 12.11 33.13 -30.66
C LEU A 198 11.05 32.97 -29.57
N SER A 199 10.87 31.74 -29.07
CA SER A 199 10.01 31.49 -27.91
C SER A 199 10.43 32.40 -26.75
N ALA A 200 9.49 32.79 -25.88
CA ALA A 200 9.79 33.65 -24.72
C ALA A 200 10.95 33.11 -23.86
N GLU A 201 11.08 31.79 -23.78
CA GLU A 201 12.20 31.10 -23.12
C GLU A 201 13.51 31.19 -23.90
N GLN A 202 13.47 31.10 -25.23
CA GLN A 202 14.67 31.26 -26.07
C GLN A 202 15.14 32.72 -26.11
N ALA A 203 14.21 33.67 -26.08
CA ALA A 203 14.50 35.10 -26.01
C ALA A 203 15.11 35.48 -24.65
N SER A 204 14.61 34.91 -23.55
CA SER A 204 15.20 35.12 -22.22
C SER A 204 16.60 34.48 -22.13
N GLN A 205 16.78 33.26 -22.64
CA GLN A 205 18.07 32.61 -22.74
C GLN A 205 19.06 33.41 -23.59
N GLN A 206 18.63 33.96 -24.74
CA GLN A 206 19.49 34.80 -25.58
C GLN A 206 19.90 36.10 -24.86
N SER A 207 18.96 36.74 -24.16
CA SER A 207 19.24 37.95 -23.37
C SER A 207 20.25 37.66 -22.26
N GLU A 208 20.05 36.56 -21.53
CA GLU A 208 20.96 36.12 -20.47
C GLU A 208 22.35 35.77 -21.05
N LEU A 209 22.42 35.08 -22.19
CA LEU A 209 23.68 34.78 -22.86
C LEU A 209 24.42 36.04 -23.30
N ARG A 210 23.71 37.02 -23.85
CA ARG A 210 24.29 38.33 -24.23
C ARG A 210 24.82 39.07 -23.00
N ARG A 211 24.09 39.02 -21.89
CA ARG A 211 24.52 39.63 -20.62
C ARG A 211 25.76 38.95 -20.06
N GLN A 212 25.76 37.62 -19.99
CA GLN A 212 26.91 36.84 -19.52
C GLN A 212 28.14 37.04 -20.40
N TYR A 213 27.96 37.08 -21.72
CA TYR A 213 29.05 37.37 -22.65
C TYR A 213 29.61 38.79 -22.46
N ALA A 214 28.74 39.79 -22.25
CA ALA A 214 29.18 41.16 -21.96
C ALA A 214 29.96 41.24 -20.65
N THR A 215 29.51 40.55 -19.60
CA THR A 215 30.21 40.46 -18.32
C THR A 215 31.56 39.76 -18.47
N PHE A 216 31.61 38.65 -19.20
CA PHE A 216 32.86 37.93 -19.49
C PHE A 216 33.85 38.80 -20.27
N SER A 217 33.39 39.46 -21.35
CA SER A 217 34.20 40.36 -22.16
C SER A 217 34.76 41.52 -21.33
N LYS A 218 33.96 42.08 -20.42
CA LYS A 218 34.40 43.12 -19.49
C LYS A 218 35.51 42.62 -18.57
N HIS A 219 35.32 41.47 -17.92
CA HIS A 219 36.35 40.89 -17.05
C HIS A 219 37.63 40.49 -17.80
N LEU A 220 37.48 40.04 -19.06
CA LEU A 220 38.62 39.75 -19.92
C LEU A 220 39.41 41.03 -20.24
N ALA A 221 38.73 42.13 -20.58
CA ALA A 221 39.38 43.42 -20.79
C ALA A 221 40.08 43.95 -19.51
N GLU A 222 39.45 43.83 -18.34
CA GLU A 222 40.04 44.19 -17.05
C GLU A 222 41.30 43.35 -16.75
N ALA A 223 41.28 42.06 -17.04
CA ALA A 223 42.42 41.17 -16.87
C ALA A 223 43.56 41.50 -17.85
N GLU A 224 43.24 41.81 -19.11
CA GLU A 224 44.22 42.26 -20.10
C GLU A 224 44.85 43.61 -19.70
N GLU A 225 44.07 44.55 -19.18
CA GLU A 225 44.58 45.82 -18.64
C GLU A 225 45.53 45.59 -17.46
N ALA A 226 45.12 44.77 -16.47
CA ALA A 226 45.97 44.44 -15.34
C ALA A 226 47.29 43.75 -15.77
N LEU A 227 47.22 42.86 -16.77
CA LEU A 227 48.38 42.18 -17.32
C LEU A 227 49.31 43.15 -18.06
N THR A 228 48.77 44.09 -18.84
CA THR A 228 49.58 45.12 -19.49
C THR A 228 50.25 46.05 -18.46
N LEU A 229 49.55 46.46 -17.41
CA LEU A 229 50.13 47.22 -16.30
C LEU A 229 51.24 46.45 -15.57
N LEU A 230 51.10 45.14 -15.41
CA LEU A 230 52.11 44.32 -14.75
C LEU A 230 53.35 44.14 -15.65
N LYS A 231 53.15 43.95 -16.96
CA LYS A 231 54.23 43.95 -17.96
C LYS A 231 54.98 45.28 -18.00
N THR A 232 54.28 46.41 -17.92
CA THR A 232 54.93 47.73 -17.89
C THR A 232 55.70 47.95 -16.59
N LYS A 233 55.15 47.54 -15.43
CA LYS A 233 55.88 47.56 -14.15
C LYS A 233 57.13 46.68 -14.21
N LEU A 234 57.05 45.47 -14.75
CA LEU A 234 58.20 44.58 -14.91
C LEU A 234 59.26 45.16 -15.86
N ALA A 235 58.83 45.74 -16.99
CA ALA A 235 59.72 46.43 -17.91
C ALA A 235 60.39 47.66 -17.25
N SER A 236 59.66 48.41 -16.43
CA SER A 236 60.20 49.56 -15.68
C SER A 236 61.24 49.13 -14.63
N LEU A 237 61.01 48.04 -13.91
CA LEU A 237 61.98 47.45 -12.96
C LEU A 237 63.24 46.96 -13.68
N ASN A 238 63.09 46.32 -14.84
CA ASN A 238 64.22 45.88 -15.66
C ASN A 238 64.99 47.06 -16.27
N SER A 239 64.31 48.17 -16.60
CA SER A 239 64.95 49.41 -17.07
C SER A 239 65.73 50.15 -15.97
N ALA A 240 65.23 50.13 -14.72
CA ALA A 240 65.92 50.71 -13.56
C ALA A 240 67.16 49.89 -13.13
N SER A 241 67.20 48.58 -13.47
CA SER A 241 68.33 47.69 -13.23
C SER A 241 69.44 47.77 -14.29
N GLY A 242 69.31 48.66 -15.29
CA GLY A 242 70.40 49.00 -16.22
C GLY A 242 70.75 47.94 -17.28
N LYS A 243 69.93 46.90 -17.47
CA LYS A 243 70.25 45.80 -18.40
C LYS A 243 69.06 45.47 -19.32
N GLY A 244 68.94 46.21 -20.43
CA GLY A 244 68.00 45.84 -21.51
C GLY A 244 67.68 46.97 -22.48
N GLY A 245 68.51 47.13 -23.51
CA GLY A 245 68.30 48.08 -24.61
C GLY A 245 67.24 47.62 -25.62
N GLN A 246 65.97 47.56 -25.22
CA GLN A 246 64.86 47.36 -26.14
C GLN A 246 63.87 48.52 -25.99
N LYS A 247 63.54 49.17 -27.11
CA LYS A 247 62.62 50.33 -27.21
C LYS A 247 61.19 49.94 -26.79
N VAL A 248 60.97 49.77 -25.50
CA VAL A 248 59.64 49.66 -24.90
C VAL A 248 59.13 51.09 -24.69
N PRO A 249 57.90 51.43 -25.14
CA PRO A 249 57.36 52.78 -24.98
C PRO A 249 57.39 53.20 -23.51
N THR A 250 57.89 54.40 -23.23
CA THR A 250 57.91 54.97 -21.89
C THR A 250 56.49 55.10 -21.34
N VAL A 251 56.34 55.02 -20.02
CA VAL A 251 55.05 55.15 -19.31
C VAL A 251 54.29 56.42 -19.76
N GLU A 252 55.02 57.50 -20.02
CA GLU A 252 54.46 58.77 -20.50
C GLU A 252 53.86 58.67 -21.92
N ALA A 253 54.46 57.87 -22.81
CA ALA A 253 53.94 57.65 -24.16
C ALA A 253 52.66 56.82 -24.14
N VAL A 254 52.56 55.85 -23.21
CA VAL A 254 51.35 55.06 -22.99
C VAL A 254 50.25 55.93 -22.39
N LEU A 255 50.54 56.74 -21.37
CA LEU A 255 49.57 57.69 -20.79
C LEU A 255 49.05 58.70 -21.82
N ARG A 256 49.92 59.25 -22.68
CA ARG A 256 49.50 60.12 -23.80
C ARG A 256 48.59 59.38 -24.79
N THR A 257 48.85 58.10 -25.03
CA THR A 257 48.06 57.29 -25.96
C THR A 257 46.69 56.95 -25.37
N ILE A 258 46.63 56.61 -24.08
CA ILE A 258 45.37 56.42 -23.34
C ILE A 258 44.53 57.70 -23.42
N ASN A 259 45.08 58.86 -23.04
CA ASN A 259 44.35 60.14 -23.11
C ASN A 259 43.88 60.50 -24.54
N LYS A 260 44.69 60.19 -25.56
CA LYS A 260 44.31 60.40 -26.96
C LYS A 260 43.21 59.44 -27.42
N MET A 261 43.21 58.19 -26.96
CA MET A 261 42.13 57.24 -27.26
C MET A 261 40.86 57.61 -26.52
N THR A 262 40.94 58.00 -25.24
CA THR A 262 39.79 58.47 -24.46
C THR A 262 39.12 59.68 -25.09
N SER A 263 39.89 60.71 -25.49
CA SER A 263 39.33 61.87 -26.20
C SER A 263 38.72 61.51 -27.56
N MET A 264 39.26 60.50 -28.25
CA MET A 264 38.68 60.01 -29.51
C MET A 264 37.37 59.24 -29.29
N VAL A 265 37.26 58.50 -28.19
CA VAL A 265 36.04 57.81 -27.77
C VAL A 265 34.97 58.81 -27.35
N GLU A 266 35.31 59.83 -26.56
CA GLU A 266 34.39 60.91 -26.18
C GLU A 266 33.84 61.65 -27.40
N LYS A 267 34.72 61.98 -28.37
CA LYS A 267 34.30 62.62 -29.62
C LYS A 267 33.36 61.70 -30.43
N ARG A 268 33.69 60.42 -30.55
CA ARG A 268 32.82 59.44 -31.24
C ARG A 268 31.50 59.21 -30.50
N SER A 269 31.50 59.26 -29.18
CA SER A 269 30.28 59.18 -28.37
C SER A 269 29.39 60.39 -28.62
N GLY A 270 29.95 61.61 -28.68
CA GLY A 270 29.21 62.81 -29.05
C GLY A 270 28.62 62.73 -30.47
N ASP A 271 29.37 62.18 -31.43
CA ASP A 271 28.86 61.95 -32.80
C ASP A 271 27.71 60.93 -32.81
N ILE A 272 27.77 59.89 -31.97
CA ILE A 272 26.70 58.89 -31.79
C ILE A 272 25.46 59.51 -31.13
N ASP A 273 25.63 60.39 -30.15
CA ASP A 273 24.51 61.11 -29.51
C ASP A 273 23.80 62.05 -30.50
N VAL A 274 24.57 62.71 -31.38
CA VAL A 274 24.01 63.50 -32.49
C VAL A 274 23.24 62.60 -33.47
N LEU A 275 23.78 61.41 -33.79
CA LEU A 275 23.13 60.44 -34.66
C LEU A 275 21.86 59.87 -34.03
N GLU A 276 21.86 59.60 -32.72
CA GLU A 276 20.66 59.19 -31.98
C GLU A 276 19.61 60.29 -32.03
N ASN A 277 20.00 61.55 -31.79
CA ASN A 277 19.09 62.68 -31.88
C ASN A 277 18.54 62.88 -33.30
N GLN A 278 19.35 62.63 -34.33
CA GLN A 278 18.91 62.66 -35.73
C GLN A 278 17.95 61.51 -36.05
N MET A 279 18.26 60.27 -35.64
CA MET A 279 17.38 59.11 -35.80
C MET A 279 16.07 59.27 -35.02
N ARG A 280 16.13 59.86 -33.82
CA ARG A 280 14.97 60.21 -33.02
C ARG A 280 14.13 61.28 -33.74
N LYS A 281 14.76 62.30 -34.32
CA LYS A 281 14.08 63.29 -35.19
C LYS A 281 13.49 62.69 -36.47
N PHE A 282 14.14 61.73 -37.12
CA PHE A 282 13.58 61.01 -38.28
C PHE A 282 12.38 60.15 -37.87
N ARG A 283 12.40 59.53 -36.69
CA ARG A 283 11.23 58.84 -36.11
C ARG A 283 10.05 59.80 -35.90
N PHE A 284 10.30 61.06 -35.54
CA PHE A 284 9.26 62.08 -35.40
C PHE A 284 8.86 62.74 -36.73
N ALA A 285 9.76 62.86 -37.71
CA ALA A 285 9.45 63.38 -39.05
C ALA A 285 8.66 62.35 -39.90
N SER A 286 8.88 61.06 -39.68
CA SER A 286 8.11 59.98 -40.30
C SER A 286 6.73 59.78 -39.67
N ALA A 287 6.42 60.44 -38.55
CA ALA A 287 5.14 60.31 -37.85
C ALA A 287 4.00 61.18 -38.45
N ASN A 288 4.28 62.01 -39.47
CA ASN A 288 3.29 62.87 -40.11
C ASN A 288 2.82 62.41 -41.51
N SER A 289 3.13 61.20 -41.94
CA SER A 289 2.51 60.60 -43.13
C SER A 289 1.67 59.39 -42.73
N ARG A 290 0.35 59.60 -42.71
CA ARG A 290 -0.66 58.55 -42.59
C ARG A 290 -0.50 57.56 -43.74
N GLU A 291 -0.27 56.29 -43.42
CA GLU A 291 -1.07 55.15 -43.87
C GLU A 291 -0.42 53.83 -43.44
N GLY A 292 -1.23 52.95 -42.84
CA GLY A 292 -1.01 51.51 -42.91
C GLY A 292 -0.10 50.87 -41.87
N SER A 293 -0.76 50.16 -40.95
CA SER A 293 -0.36 48.88 -40.37
C SER A 293 0.23 48.79 -38.96
N PRO A 294 -0.13 47.69 -38.25
CA PRO A 294 -0.44 47.72 -36.84
C PRO A 294 0.56 46.91 -36.03
N LEU A 295 0.99 47.43 -34.88
CA LEU A 295 1.46 46.55 -33.81
C LEU A 295 1.25 47.20 -32.44
N THR A 296 -0.01 47.45 -32.12
CA THR A 296 -0.44 47.65 -30.74
C THR A 296 -0.83 46.28 -30.19
N THR A 297 -0.11 45.83 -29.16
CA THR A 297 -0.36 44.61 -28.38
C THR A 297 -1.79 44.52 -27.86
N PRO A 298 -2.51 43.39 -27.94
CA PRO A 298 -3.76 43.22 -27.22
C PRO A 298 -3.56 42.57 -25.85
N GLN A 299 -4.30 43.14 -24.89
CA GLN A 299 -4.46 42.66 -23.51
C GLN A 299 -5.12 41.28 -23.43
N LYS A 300 -4.65 40.56 -22.41
CA LYS A 300 -5.20 39.39 -21.72
C LYS A 300 -6.74 39.38 -21.64
N ASN A 301 -7.39 38.33 -22.16
CA ASN A 301 -8.70 37.91 -21.68
C ASN A 301 -8.81 36.37 -21.67
N ASN A 302 -9.15 35.83 -20.51
CA ASN A 302 -9.39 34.42 -20.28
C ASN A 302 -10.67 33.97 -20.98
N ARG A 303 -10.62 32.88 -21.75
CA ARG A 303 -11.70 31.89 -21.82
C ARG A 303 -11.20 30.58 -22.42
N SER A 304 -11.36 29.54 -21.62
CA SER A 304 -11.19 28.13 -21.95
C SER A 304 -12.14 27.70 -23.07
N VAL A 305 -11.60 27.00 -24.07
CA VAL A 305 -12.34 25.99 -24.83
C VAL A 305 -11.39 24.84 -25.09
N MET A 306 -11.62 23.72 -24.40
CA MET A 306 -11.03 22.42 -24.70
C MET A 306 -11.45 21.99 -26.10
N PHE A 307 -10.52 21.38 -26.86
CA PHE A 307 -10.84 20.70 -28.10
C PHE A 307 -10.29 19.27 -28.01
N SER A 308 -11.20 18.30 -27.82
CA SER A 308 -10.94 16.87 -28.05
C SER A 308 -11.28 16.54 -29.51
N PRO A 309 -10.48 15.72 -30.21
CA PRO A 309 -10.91 15.10 -31.45
C PRO A 309 -11.24 13.62 -31.22
N ASP A 310 -12.49 13.23 -31.48
CA ASP A 310 -12.79 11.87 -32.00
C ASP A 310 -14.20 11.81 -32.58
N HIS A 311 -14.29 11.54 -33.89
CA HIS A 311 -15.29 10.65 -34.48
C HIS A 311 -15.01 10.46 -35.99
N LEU A 312 -14.40 9.32 -36.33
CA LEU A 312 -14.62 8.68 -37.63
C LEU A 312 -15.56 7.49 -37.38
N ARG A 313 -16.77 7.58 -37.94
CA ARG A 313 -17.71 6.47 -38.09
C ARG A 313 -17.45 5.80 -39.43
N SER A 314 -17.25 4.49 -39.44
CA SER A 314 -17.42 3.62 -40.61
C SER A 314 -18.60 2.69 -40.36
N GLU A 315 -19.54 2.67 -41.29
CA GLU A 315 -20.75 1.85 -41.30
C GLU A 315 -20.47 0.36 -41.58
N SER A 316 -21.39 -0.46 -41.09
CA SER A 316 -21.59 -1.91 -41.23
C SER A 316 -22.08 -2.30 -42.65
N PRO A 317 -22.36 -3.58 -42.98
CA PRO A 317 -23.26 -4.50 -42.25
C PRO A 317 -22.57 -5.58 -41.41
#